data_AF-A0A2G2A2J5-F1
#
_entry.id   AF-A0A2G2A2J5-F1
#
_cell.length_a   1.000
_cell.length_b   1.000
_cell.length_c   1.000
_cell.angle_alpha   90.00
_cell.angle_beta   90.00
_cell.angle_gamma   90.00
#
_symmetry.space_group_name_H-M   'P 1'
#
loop_
_entity.id
_entity.type
_entity.pdbx_description
1 polymer ?
#
loop_
_entity_poly.entity_id
_entity_poly.type
_entity_poly.pdbx_seq_one_letter_code
_entity_poly.pdbx_strand_id
1 'polypeptide(L)'
;MMKWQKRVYGQYTKYFMGRYLGKYLTQREAEILCYFRDMKYAEIALIFNLSVRTVEAYSMNLQVKLGCNSKKEVLQLICEKDIEVLRELIEIDKFSTL
;
A
#
# COMPACT_ATOMS: atom_id res chain seq x y z
N MET A 1 15.85 25.05 0.65
CA MET A 1 16.24 24.30 -0.58
C MET A 1 16.46 22.85 -0.17
N MET A 2 15.41 22.01 -0.22
CA MET A 2 15.41 20.67 0.37
C MET A 2 15.96 19.65 -0.64
N LYS A 3 17.14 19.09 -0.37
CA LYS A 3 17.77 18.02 -1.16
C LYS A 3 17.07 16.70 -0.84
N TRP A 4 16.02 16.35 -1.57
CA TRP A 4 15.47 15.00 -1.50
C TRP A 4 16.40 14.02 -2.23
N GLN A 5 16.87 13.04 -1.44
CA GLN A 5 17.90 12.09 -1.76
C GLN A 5 17.53 11.23 -2.98
N LYS A 6 18.15 11.55 -4.12
CA LYS A 6 18.34 10.62 -5.24
C LYS A 6 19.37 9.56 -4.82
N ARG A 7 19.03 8.59 -3.99
CA ARG A 7 19.81 7.35 -3.89
C ARG A 7 18.84 6.17 -3.70
N VAL A 8 18.97 5.18 -4.59
CA VAL A 8 18.38 3.83 -4.51
C VAL A 8 16.93 3.60 -4.98
N TYR A 9 16.48 4.09 -6.15
CA TYR A 9 15.16 3.67 -6.68
C TYR A 9 15.08 3.49 -8.22
N GLY A 10 16.19 3.11 -8.88
CA GLY A 10 16.23 2.99 -10.35
C GLY A 10 15.20 2.04 -11.00
N GLN A 11 14.65 1.06 -10.25
CA GLN A 11 13.63 0.12 -10.73
C GLN A 11 12.32 0.08 -9.90
N TYR A 12 12.28 0.70 -8.72
CA TYR A 12 11.15 0.65 -7.78
C TYR A 12 10.26 1.91 -7.78
N THR A 13 10.55 2.86 -8.69
CA THR A 13 9.80 4.11 -8.87
C THR A 13 8.31 3.91 -9.15
N LYS A 14 7.89 2.72 -9.60
CA LYS A 14 6.49 2.38 -9.84
C LYS A 14 5.68 2.17 -8.56
N TYR A 15 6.32 2.05 -7.39
CA TYR A 15 5.65 1.75 -6.11
C TYR A 15 5.95 2.79 -5.01
N PHE A 16 7.08 3.50 -5.06
CA PHE A 16 7.55 4.38 -3.96
C PHE A 16 7.82 5.85 -4.34
N MET A 17 6.97 6.42 -5.20
CA MET A 17 6.76 7.88 -5.24
C MET A 17 5.31 8.24 -4.89
N GLY A 18 4.72 7.45 -3.99
CA GLY A 18 3.28 7.45 -3.77
C GLY A 18 2.56 7.19 -5.08
N ARG A 19 2.95 6.20 -5.89
CA ARG A 19 2.20 5.78 -7.08
C ARG A 19 2.22 4.27 -7.15
N TYR A 20 1.09 3.64 -7.44
CA TYR A 20 0.92 2.22 -7.79
C TYR A 20 0.05 2.18 -9.04
N LEU A 21 0.50 1.50 -10.11
CA LEU A 21 -0.13 1.57 -11.44
C LEU A 21 -0.37 3.02 -11.93
N GLY A 22 0.54 3.94 -11.57
CA GLY A 22 0.40 5.36 -11.90
C GLY A 22 -0.59 6.15 -11.03
N LYS A 23 -1.21 5.52 -10.03
CA LYS A 23 -2.21 6.12 -9.11
C LYS A 23 -1.63 6.37 -7.74
N TYR A 24 -1.92 7.53 -7.14
CA TYR A 24 -1.28 7.87 -5.88
C TYR A 24 -1.85 7.11 -4.68
N LEU A 25 -0.99 6.33 -4.01
CA LEU A 25 -1.29 5.69 -2.73
C LEU A 25 -0.51 6.39 -1.63
N THR A 26 -1.20 6.70 -0.53
CA THR A 26 -0.57 7.08 0.72
C THR A 26 0.15 5.87 1.31
N GLN A 27 1.12 6.11 2.21
CA GLN A 27 1.81 5.05 2.93
C GLN A 27 0.82 4.10 3.62
N ARG A 28 -0.18 4.65 4.32
CA ARG A 28 -1.18 3.84 5.03
C ARG A 28 -2.04 2.99 4.09
N GLU A 29 -2.41 3.52 2.93
CA GLU A 29 -3.15 2.74 1.92
C GLU A 29 -2.30 1.60 1.36
N ALA A 30 -1.01 1.86 1.08
CA ALA A 30 -0.08 0.84 0.60
C ALA A 30 0.17 -0.25 1.66
N GLU A 31 0.37 0.16 2.92
CA GLU A 31 0.51 -0.76 4.04
C GLU A 31 -0.72 -1.67 4.16
N ILE A 32 -1.92 -1.10 4.18
CA ILE A 32 -3.16 -1.87 4.30
C ILE A 32 -3.36 -2.79 3.09
N LEU A 33 -3.01 -2.35 1.88
CA LEU A 33 -3.09 -3.13 0.66
C LEU A 33 -2.28 -4.43 0.74
N CYS A 34 -1.10 -4.41 1.36
CA CYS A 34 -0.24 -5.58 1.55
C CYS A 34 -0.89 -6.69 2.39
N TYR A 35 -1.88 -6.36 3.23
CA TYR A 35 -2.58 -7.32 4.09
C TYR A 35 -3.94 -7.76 3.50
N PHE A 36 -4.44 -7.11 2.44
CA PHE A 36 -5.74 -7.44 1.86
C PHE A 36 -5.85 -8.86 1.32
N ARG A 37 -4.74 -9.43 0.85
CA ARG A 37 -4.69 -10.77 0.26
C ARG A 37 -4.92 -11.85 1.31
N ASP A 38 -4.27 -11.70 2.45
CA ASP A 38 -4.13 -12.79 3.43
C ASP A 38 -5.08 -12.62 4.63
N MET A 39 -5.73 -11.45 4.74
CA MET A 39 -6.45 -11.07 5.96
C MET A 39 -7.83 -10.47 5.71
N LYS A 40 -8.72 -10.70 6.68
CA LYS A 40 -10.02 -10.05 6.82
C LYS A 40 -9.85 -8.66 7.40
N TYR A 41 -10.82 -7.77 7.15
CA TYR A 41 -10.77 -6.40 7.66
C TYR A 41 -10.63 -6.30 9.18
N ALA A 42 -11.25 -7.22 9.93
CA ALA A 42 -11.12 -7.27 11.37
C ALA A 42 -9.68 -7.54 11.84
N GLU A 43 -8.96 -8.43 11.15
CA GLU A 43 -7.58 -8.79 11.50
C GLU A 43 -6.63 -7.63 11.18
N ILE A 44 -6.84 -6.98 10.03
CA ILE A 44 -6.11 -5.77 9.65
C ILE A 44 -6.36 -4.65 10.65
N ALA A 45 -7.62 -4.46 11.07
CA ALA A 45 -7.99 -3.46 12.05
C ALA A 45 -7.23 -3.66 13.37
N LEU A 46 -7.08 -4.91 13.83
CA LEU A 46 -6.29 -5.23 15.02
C LEU A 46 -4.80 -4.90 14.85
N ILE A 47 -4.19 -5.27 13.72
CA ILE A 47 -2.76 -5.01 13.44
C ILE A 47 -2.44 -3.51 13.46
N PHE A 48 -3.31 -2.71 12.85
CA PHE A 48 -3.08 -1.27 12.72
C PHE A 48 -3.69 -0.46 13.87
N ASN A 49 -4.31 -1.11 14.86
CA ASN A 49 -5.07 -0.46 15.93
C ASN A 49 -6.11 0.55 15.39
N LEU A 50 -6.88 0.12 14.39
CA LEU A 50 -7.92 0.89 13.72
C LEU A 50 -9.31 0.30 13.97
N SER A 51 -10.36 1.06 13.66
CA SER A 51 -11.70 0.47 13.55
C SER A 51 -11.83 -0.30 12.24
N VAL A 52 -12.67 -1.34 12.22
CA VAL A 52 -13.01 -2.08 10.98
C VAL A 52 -13.55 -1.14 9.90
N ARG A 53 -14.37 -0.15 10.28
CA ARG A 53 -14.88 0.88 9.35
C ARG A 53 -13.78 1.72 8.72
N THR A 54 -12.70 1.99 9.46
CA THR A 54 -11.55 2.71 8.91
C THR A 54 -10.84 1.85 7.86
N VAL A 55 -10.67 0.55 8.10
CA VAL A 55 -10.10 -0.38 7.11
C VAL A 55 -10.98 -0.49 5.87
N GLU A 56 -12.31 -0.54 6.05
CA GLU A 56 -13.28 -0.50 4.94
C GLU A 56 -13.16 0.80 4.14
N ALA A 57 -13.00 1.95 4.80
CA ALA A 57 -12.77 3.23 4.13
C ALA A 57 -11.49 3.22 3.30
N TYR A 58 -10.39 2.67 3.81
CA TYR A 58 -9.17 2.49 3.02
C TYR A 58 -9.40 1.57 1.82
N SER A 59 -10.17 0.49 1.98
CA SER A 59 -10.55 -0.39 0.88
C SER A 59 -11.35 0.34 -0.21
N MET A 60 -12.30 1.18 0.18
CA MET A 60 -13.08 2.00 -0.76
C MET A 60 -12.19 3.02 -1.48
N ASN A 61 -11.28 3.68 -0.77
CA ASN A 61 -10.35 4.62 -1.37
C ASN A 61 -9.44 3.94 -2.40
N LEU A 62 -8.93 2.75 -2.08
CA LEU A 62 -8.13 1.93 -2.99
C LEU A 62 -8.93 1.54 -4.24
N GLN A 63 -10.17 1.10 -4.07
CA GLN A 63 -11.08 0.79 -5.18
C GLN A 63 -11.26 2.00 -6.11
N VAL A 64 -11.60 3.17 -5.57
CA VAL A 64 -11.77 4.40 -6.35
C VAL A 64 -10.49 4.78 -7.10
N LYS A 65 -9.34 4.72 -6.42
CA LYS A 65 -8.05 5.11 -7.02
C LYS A 65 -7.63 4.17 -8.14
N LEU A 66 -7.89 2.87 -7.99
CA LEU A 66 -7.52 1.84 -8.95
C LEU A 66 -8.58 1.57 -10.01
N GLY A 67 -9.76 2.19 -9.89
CA GLY A 67 -10.87 1.99 -10.83
C GLY A 67 -11.55 0.63 -10.66
N CYS A 68 -11.57 0.09 -9.44
CA CYS A 68 -12.22 -1.17 -9.09
C CYS A 68 -13.56 -0.92 -8.39
N ASN A 69 -14.46 -1.89 -8.48
CA ASN A 69 -15.78 -1.87 -7.81
C ASN A 69 -15.84 -2.81 -6.61
N SER A 70 -14.79 -3.59 -6.36
CA SER A 70 -14.75 -4.52 -5.24
C SER A 70 -13.33 -4.77 -4.73
N LYS A 71 -13.21 -5.19 -3.46
CA LYS A 71 -11.94 -5.72 -2.90
C LYS A 71 -11.37 -6.84 -3.77
N LYS A 72 -12.23 -7.70 -4.32
CA LYS A 72 -11.81 -8.82 -5.18
C LYS A 72 -11.13 -8.32 -6.45
N GLU A 73 -11.68 -7.30 -7.10
CA GLU A 73 -11.06 -6.68 -8.29
C GLU A 73 -9.73 -6.03 -7.94
N VAL A 74 -9.63 -5.35 -6.79
CA VAL A 74 -8.36 -4.82 -6.28
C VAL A 74 -7.32 -5.94 -6.15
N LEU A 75 -7.71 -7.07 -5.54
CA LEU A 75 -6.80 -8.23 -5.39
C LEU A 75 -6.44 -8.89 -6.73
N GLN A 76 -7.32 -8.85 -7.73
CA GLN A 76 -7.01 -9.36 -9.07
C GLN A 76 -6.02 -8.48 -9.83
N LEU A 77 -5.99 -7.17 -9.54
CA LEU A 77 -4.99 -6.26 -10.11
C LEU A 77 -3.60 -6.42 -9.48
N ILE A 78 -3.52 -6.94 -8.26
CA ILE A 78 -2.29 -7.03 -7.48
C ILE A 78 -1.72 -8.44 -7.59
N CYS A 79 -0.54 -8.58 -8.18
CA CYS A 79 0.15 -9.87 -8.21
C CYS A 79 0.99 -10.11 -6.94
N GLU A 80 1.42 -11.35 -6.70
CA GLU A 80 2.28 -11.68 -5.53
C GLU A 80 3.54 -10.82 -5.47
N LYS A 81 4.19 -10.61 -6.62
CA LYS A 81 5.38 -9.79 -6.74
C LYS A 81 5.14 -8.32 -6.35
N ASP A 82 3.94 -7.79 -6.59
CA ASP A 82 3.61 -6.42 -6.17
C ASP A 82 3.56 -6.32 -4.65
N ILE A 83 3.03 -7.34 -3.97
CA ILE A 83 2.90 -7.37 -2.51
C ILE A 83 4.27 -7.52 -1.85
N GLU A 84 5.11 -8.43 -2.36
CA GLU A 84 6.47 -8.62 -1.87
C GLU A 84 7.28 -7.33 -1.96
N VAL A 85 7.27 -6.67 -3.12
CA VAL A 85 7.93 -5.38 -3.33
C VAL A 85 7.39 -4.32 -2.38
N LEU A 86 6.08 -4.23 -2.21
CA LEU A 86 5.49 -3.26 -1.27
C LEU A 86 5.94 -3.53 0.18
N ARG A 87 6.00 -4.80 0.61
CA ARG A 87 6.45 -5.18 1.96
C ARG A 87 7.91 -4.79 2.20
N GLU A 88 8.81 -5.15 1.29
CA GLU A 88 10.23 -4.78 1.37
C GLU A 88 10.41 -3.25 1.49
N LEU A 89 9.65 -2.49 0.70
CA LEU A 89 9.74 -1.03 0.71
C LEU A 89 9.21 -0.41 2.01
N ILE A 90 8.13 -0.95 2.57
CA ILE A 90 7.60 -0.53 3.88
C ILE A 90 8.63 -0.81 4.99
N GLU A 91 9.34 -1.93 4.92
CA GLU A 91 10.39 -2.25 5.90
C GLU A 91 11.55 -1.28 5.81
N ILE A 92 12.06 -0.98 4.61
CA ILE A 92 13.16 -0.02 4.42
C ILE A 92 12.80 1.36 5.00
N ASP A 93 11.58 1.84 4.80
CA ASP A 93 11.13 3.15 5.32
C ASP A 93 11.11 3.18 6.85
N LYS A 94 10.66 2.09 7.50
CA LYS A 94 10.66 1.94 8.96
C LYS A 94 12.08 1.96 9.56
N PHE A 95 13.07 1.48 8.83
CA PHE A 95 14.47 1.50 9.27
C PHE A 95 15.21 2.81 8.92
N SER A 96 14.63 3.65 8.05
CA SER A 96 15.20 4.95 7.67
C SER A 96 14.84 6.09 8.64
N THR A 97 13.94 5.82 9.59
CA THR A 97 13.48 6.76 10.63
C THR A 97 14.10 6.52 12.02
N LEU A 98 15.08 5.61 12.11
CA LEU A 98 15.96 5.39 13.27
C LEU A 98 17.34 6.02 13.01
#